data_AF-A0A1M7HVG2-F1
#
_entry.id   AF-A0A1M7HVG2-F1
#
_cell.length_a   1.000
_cell.length_b   1.000
_cell.length_c   1.000
_cell.angle_alpha   90.00
_cell.angle_beta   90.00
_cell.angle_gamma   90.00
#
_symmetry.space_group_name_H-M   'P 1'
#
loop_
_entity.id
_entity.type
_entity.pdbx_description
1 polymer ?
#
loop_
_entity_poly.entity_id
_entity_poly.type
_entity_poly.pdbx_seq_one_letter_code
_entity_poly.pdbx_strand_id
1 'polypeptide(L)'
;MLMVPQYEIHHGIRLRRILRDKKFVLTTFAKLTGYTRPGLYDNFLKPKIKTEKLMKMLQAIPITLEEFLNWNSLNEQNTPHQGERLLLYFAIHKLKPKQVAISLDIKTDELYEWTDQEVLTAAQLQLLANSIQLDPAWFTNPQTALQEVNWMEAYLDKCMELQQCVRRLKALEKKQPVQV
;
A
#
# COMPACT_ATOMS: atom_id res chain seq x y z
N MET A 1 11.02 -7.27 29.68
CA MET A 1 11.45 -7.42 28.28
C MET A 1 10.20 -7.64 27.43
N LEU A 2 9.68 -6.60 26.79
CA LEU A 2 8.48 -6.74 25.95
C LEU A 2 8.92 -7.37 24.62
N MET A 3 8.38 -8.55 24.30
CA MET A 3 8.54 -9.14 22.97
C MET A 3 7.92 -8.18 21.96
N VAL A 4 8.76 -7.52 21.16
CA VAL A 4 8.29 -6.86 19.94
C VAL A 4 7.81 -7.99 19.02
N PRO A 5 6.52 -8.04 18.64
CA PRO A 5 6.06 -9.06 17.72
C PRO A 5 6.89 -8.96 16.44
N GLN A 6 7.56 -10.05 16.07
CA GLN A 6 8.29 -10.13 14.80
C GLN A 6 7.27 -9.85 13.69
N TYR A 7 7.48 -8.76 12.96
CA TYR A 7 6.60 -8.42 11.85
C TYR A 7 6.62 -9.54 10.82
N GLU A 8 5.45 -10.10 10.54
CA GLU A 8 5.27 -11.10 9.50
C GLU A 8 4.79 -10.44 8.21
N ILE A 9 5.60 -10.53 7.16
CA ILE A 9 5.31 -9.94 5.85
C ILE A 9 4.00 -10.51 5.32
N HIS A 10 3.04 -9.63 5.02
CA HIS A 10 1.83 -10.04 4.32
C HIS A 10 2.15 -10.30 2.84
N HIS A 11 2.39 -11.56 2.47
CA HIS A 11 2.89 -11.93 1.14
C HIS A 11 2.06 -11.35 -0.01
N GLY A 12 0.73 -11.49 0.06
CA GLY A 12 -0.17 -11.03 -0.99
C GLY A 12 -0.16 -9.51 -1.19
N ILE A 13 -0.19 -8.73 -0.11
CA ILE A 13 -0.12 -7.28 -0.13
C ILE A 13 1.24 -6.80 -0.64
N ARG A 14 2.34 -7.34 -0.10
CA ARG A 14 3.69 -7.00 -0.54
C ARG A 14 3.86 -7.21 -2.04
N LEU A 15 3.43 -8.36 -2.54
CA LEU A 15 3.48 -8.67 -3.97
C LEU A 15 2.67 -7.67 -4.79
N ARG A 16 1.45 -7.32 -4.33
CA ARG A 16 0.63 -6.33 -5.01
C ARG A 16 1.27 -4.94 -5.05
N ARG A 17 1.93 -4.53 -3.95
CA ARG A 17 2.66 -3.25 -3.86
C ARG A 17 3.83 -3.23 -4.84
N ILE A 18 4.62 -4.31 -4.90
CA ILE A 18 5.73 -4.47 -5.85
C ILE A 18 5.24 -4.42 -7.30
N LEU A 19 4.14 -5.10 -7.62
CA LEU A 19 3.56 -5.07 -8.97
C LEU A 19 3.12 -3.66 -9.37
N ARG A 20 2.54 -2.89 -8.43
CA ARG A 20 2.16 -1.50 -8.68
C ARG A 20 3.38 -0.60 -8.88
N ASP A 21 4.37 -0.70 -8.01
CA ASP A 21 5.63 0.04 -8.07
C ASP A 21 6.36 -0.20 -9.40
N LYS A 22 6.50 -1.45 -9.80
CA LYS A 22 7.11 -1.85 -11.08
C LYS A 22 6.19 -1.65 -12.30
N LYS A 23 5.03 -0.98 -12.13
CA LYS A 23 4.02 -0.71 -13.18
C LYS A 23 3.61 -1.95 -13.98
N PHE A 24 3.58 -3.10 -13.32
CA PHE A 24 3.33 -4.38 -13.96
C PHE A 24 1.83 -4.59 -14.17
N VAL A 25 1.43 -4.82 -15.42
CA VAL A 25 0.02 -4.97 -15.76
C VAL A 25 -0.51 -6.32 -15.24
N LEU A 26 -1.59 -6.27 -14.44
CA LEU A 26 -2.13 -7.47 -13.78
C LEU A 26 -2.59 -8.56 -14.76
N THR A 27 -3.11 -8.21 -15.94
CA THR A 27 -3.47 -9.20 -16.97
C THR A 27 -2.25 -9.95 -17.49
N THR A 28 -1.15 -9.24 -17.73
CA THR A 28 0.13 -9.82 -18.15
C THR A 28 0.67 -10.72 -17.04
N PHE A 29 0.61 -10.28 -15.79
CA PHE A 29 1.02 -11.10 -14.64
C PHE A 29 0.23 -12.40 -14.54
N ALA A 30 -1.10 -12.34 -14.74
CA ALA A 30 -1.96 -13.53 -14.74
C ALA A 30 -1.54 -14.53 -15.83
N LYS A 31 -1.26 -14.04 -17.05
CA LYS A 31 -0.79 -14.86 -18.16
C LYS A 31 0.55 -15.54 -17.83
N LEU A 32 1.53 -14.78 -17.36
CA LEU A 32 2.88 -15.30 -17.06
C LEU A 32 2.89 -16.32 -15.91
N THR A 33 2.02 -16.13 -14.93
CA THR A 33 1.93 -17.03 -13.77
C THR A 33 0.97 -18.21 -13.98
N GLY A 34 0.18 -18.18 -15.05
CA GLY A 34 -0.87 -19.17 -15.34
C GLY A 34 -2.08 -19.10 -14.39
N TYR A 35 -2.28 -17.97 -13.70
CA TYR A 35 -3.46 -17.76 -12.85
C TYR A 35 -4.55 -16.99 -13.60
N THR A 36 -5.79 -17.18 -13.18
CA THR A 36 -6.89 -16.27 -13.54
C THR A 36 -6.78 -14.98 -12.71
N ARG A 37 -7.37 -13.87 -13.19
CA ARG A 37 -7.42 -12.62 -12.42
C ARG A 37 -8.09 -12.81 -11.04
N PRO A 38 -9.25 -13.48 -10.90
CA PRO A 38 -9.82 -13.79 -9.59
C PRO A 38 -8.85 -14.60 -8.71
N GLY A 39 -8.19 -15.61 -9.28
CA GLY A 39 -7.21 -16.41 -8.55
C GLY A 39 -6.01 -15.60 -8.04
N LEU A 40 -5.57 -14.57 -8.77
CA LEU A 40 -4.55 -13.64 -8.27
C LEU A 40 -5.07 -12.78 -7.13
N TYR A 41 -6.27 -12.21 -7.25
CA TYR A 41 -6.88 -11.43 -6.16
C TYR A 41 -7.02 -12.28 -4.89
N ASP A 42 -7.42 -13.54 -5.01
CA ASP A 42 -7.49 -14.47 -3.87
C ASP A 42 -6.13 -14.68 -3.19
N ASN A 43 -5.03 -14.67 -3.95
CA ASN A 43 -3.69 -14.75 -3.37
C ASN A 43 -3.23 -13.42 -2.77
N PHE A 44 -3.62 -12.28 -3.33
CA PHE A 44 -3.29 -10.96 -2.76
C PHE A 44 -3.92 -10.74 -1.38
N LEU A 45 -5.04 -11.42 -1.10
CA LEU A 45 -5.69 -11.40 0.22
C LEU A 45 -5.03 -12.31 1.27
N LYS A 46 -4.01 -13.11 0.89
CA LYS A 46 -3.40 -14.08 1.81
C LYS A 46 -2.19 -13.49 2.52
N PRO A 47 -2.15 -13.49 3.86
CA PRO A 47 -0.96 -13.07 4.61
C PRO A 47 0.22 -14.00 4.32
N LYS A 48 -0.05 -15.29 4.14
CA LYS A 48 0.93 -16.29 3.71
C LYS A 48 0.51 -16.96 2.42
N ILE A 49 1.33 -16.79 1.40
CA ILE A 49 1.28 -17.59 0.17
C ILE A 49 2.29 -18.74 0.32
N LYS A 50 1.89 -19.98 -0.03
CA LYS A 50 2.79 -21.14 -0.04
C LYS A 50 4.06 -20.84 -0.85
N THR A 51 5.23 -21.23 -0.35
CA THR A 51 6.54 -20.88 -0.94
C THR A 51 6.62 -21.20 -2.43
N GLU A 52 6.23 -22.39 -2.86
CA GLU A 52 6.22 -22.78 -4.28
C GLU A 52 5.38 -21.84 -5.16
N LYS A 53 4.21 -21.43 -4.65
CA LYS A 53 3.32 -20.50 -5.35
C LYS A 53 3.89 -19.08 -5.38
N LEU A 54 4.47 -18.64 -4.27
CA LEU A 54 5.15 -17.34 -4.20
C LEU A 54 6.33 -17.30 -5.16
N MET A 55 7.20 -18.31 -5.14
CA MET A 55 8.33 -18.43 -6.06
C MET A 55 7.89 -18.38 -7.52
N LYS A 56 6.84 -19.14 -7.90
CA LYS A 56 6.27 -19.06 -9.26
C LYS A 56 5.78 -17.66 -9.62
N MET A 57 5.17 -16.96 -8.68
CA MET A 57 4.71 -15.58 -8.86
C MET A 57 5.88 -14.60 -9.00
N LEU A 58 6.93 -14.75 -8.18
CA LEU A 58 8.12 -13.90 -8.26
C LEU A 58 8.90 -14.14 -9.55
N GLN A 59 9.01 -15.38 -10.04
CA GLN A 59 9.65 -15.69 -11.34
C GLN A 59 8.97 -15.03 -12.54
N ALA A 60 7.70 -14.65 -12.44
CA ALA A 60 6.98 -13.97 -13.51
C ALA A 60 7.27 -12.46 -13.59
N ILE A 61 8.08 -11.94 -12.67
CA ILE A 61 8.53 -10.54 -12.62
C ILE A 61 10.04 -10.49 -12.33
N PRO A 62 10.73 -9.40 -12.66
CA PRO A 62 12.17 -9.29 -12.38
C PRO A 62 12.39 -8.95 -10.90
N ILE A 63 12.11 -9.91 -10.00
CA ILE A 63 12.44 -9.82 -8.57
C ILE A 63 12.83 -11.18 -8.00
N THR A 64 13.86 -11.22 -7.16
CA THR A 64 14.24 -12.42 -6.41
C THR A 64 13.42 -12.56 -5.11
N LEU A 65 13.47 -13.73 -4.46
CA LEU A 65 12.87 -13.90 -3.14
C LEU A 65 13.52 -13.00 -2.09
N GLU A 66 14.85 -12.85 -2.16
CA GLU A 66 15.61 -11.99 -1.26
C GLU A 66 15.19 -10.52 -1.42
N GLU A 67 15.10 -10.04 -2.65
CA GLU A 67 14.60 -8.70 -2.97
C GLU A 67 13.15 -8.51 -2.52
N PHE A 68 12.30 -9.53 -2.65
CA PHE A 68 10.91 -9.47 -2.17
C PHE A 68 10.83 -9.30 -0.65
N LEU A 69 11.63 -10.07 0.09
CA LEU A 69 11.66 -10.02 1.56
C LEU A 69 12.25 -8.70 2.07
N ASN A 70 13.30 -8.22 1.40
CA ASN A 70 14.03 -6.99 1.75
C ASN A 70 13.56 -5.75 0.95
N TRP A 71 12.41 -5.83 0.28
CA TRP A 71 11.94 -4.76 -0.61
C TRP A 71 11.77 -3.44 0.14
N ASN A 72 12.09 -2.33 -0.52
CA ASN A 72 11.89 -0.98 -0.02
C ASN A 72 11.32 -0.10 -1.15
N SER A 73 10.07 0.33 -0.98
CA SER A 73 9.34 1.21 -1.90
C SER A 73 9.85 2.66 -1.90
N LEU A 74 10.64 3.02 -0.90
CA LEU A 74 11.15 4.37 -0.68
C LEU A 74 12.62 4.50 -1.08
N ASN A 75 13.19 3.62 -1.90
CA ASN A 75 14.56 3.82 -2.36
C ASN A 75 14.62 4.94 -3.44
N GLU A 76 15.79 5.56 -3.61
CA GLU A 76 16.00 6.67 -4.58
C GLU A 76 15.79 6.24 -6.04
N GLN A 77 15.84 4.93 -6.32
CA GLN A 77 15.70 4.37 -7.66
C GLN A 77 14.23 4.28 -8.10
N ASN A 78 13.28 4.39 -7.16
CA ASN A 78 11.86 4.30 -7.40
C ASN A 78 11.20 5.68 -7.27
N THR A 79 10.27 5.99 -8.18
CA THR A 79 9.40 7.15 -7.99
C THR A 79 8.45 6.86 -6.83
N PRO A 80 8.53 7.60 -5.70
CA PRO A 80 7.78 7.21 -4.51
C PRO A 80 6.27 7.38 -4.72
N HIS A 81 5.49 6.34 -4.40
CA HIS A 81 4.04 6.41 -4.45
C HIS A 81 3.53 7.42 -3.40
N GLN A 82 3.07 8.60 -3.85
CA GLN A 82 2.75 9.71 -2.94
C GLN A 82 1.63 9.37 -1.95
N GLY A 83 0.65 8.57 -2.35
CA GLY A 83 -0.37 8.07 -1.42
C GLY A 83 0.17 7.21 -0.27
N GLU A 84 1.25 6.44 -0.49
CA GLU A 84 1.89 5.65 0.57
C GLU A 84 2.73 6.55 1.48
N ARG A 85 3.40 7.55 0.89
CA ARG A 85 4.11 8.58 1.67
C ARG A 85 3.16 9.39 2.54
N LEU A 86 1.94 9.64 2.08
CA LEU A 86 0.92 10.30 2.89
C LEU A 86 0.51 9.45 4.09
N LEU A 87 0.34 8.14 3.92
CA LEU A 87 0.10 7.22 5.03
C LEU A 87 1.26 7.21 6.03
N LEU A 88 2.50 7.14 5.54
CA LEU A 88 3.68 7.22 6.41
C LEU A 88 3.75 8.54 7.17
N TYR A 89 3.44 9.65 6.51
CA TYR A 89 3.37 10.96 7.16
C TYR A 89 2.37 10.92 8.33
N PHE A 90 1.18 10.38 8.11
CA PHE A 90 0.20 10.24 9.18
C PHE A 90 0.71 9.38 10.33
N ALA A 91 1.41 8.29 10.04
CA ALA A 91 1.98 7.42 11.08
C ALA A 91 3.04 8.15 11.92
N ILE A 92 4.02 8.78 11.26
CA ILE A 92 5.16 9.44 11.89
C ILE A 92 4.69 10.62 12.74
N HIS A 93 3.75 11.40 12.22
CA HIS A 93 3.19 12.56 12.91
C HIS A 93 1.97 12.22 13.80
N LYS A 94 1.63 10.93 13.94
CA LYS A 94 0.50 10.42 14.73
C LYS A 94 -0.85 11.09 14.38
N LEU A 95 -1.01 11.45 13.11
CA LEU A 95 -2.24 12.05 12.58
C LEU A 95 -3.28 10.97 12.33
N LYS A 96 -4.52 11.23 12.73
CA LYS A 96 -5.64 10.33 12.45
C LYS A 96 -6.28 10.72 11.11
N PRO A 97 -6.42 9.80 10.13
CA PRO A 97 -7.00 10.12 8.82
C PRO A 97 -8.36 10.83 8.91
N LYS A 98 -9.22 10.42 9.85
CA LYS A 98 -10.52 11.07 10.08
C LYS A 98 -10.38 12.56 10.46
N GLN A 99 -9.40 12.90 11.30
CA GLN A 99 -9.17 14.29 11.72
C GLN A 99 -8.56 15.12 10.58
N VAL A 100 -7.67 14.51 9.81
CA VAL A 100 -7.09 15.15 8.61
C VAL A 100 -8.16 15.39 7.55
N ALA A 101 -9.07 14.44 7.31
CA ALA A 101 -10.16 14.62 6.37
C ALA A 101 -11.08 15.80 6.78
N ILE A 102 -11.37 15.94 8.08
CA ILE A 102 -12.12 17.07 8.62
C ILE A 102 -11.39 18.40 8.38
N SER A 103 -10.07 18.47 8.59
CA SER A 103 -9.31 19.72 8.37
C SER A 103 -9.11 20.08 6.89
N LEU A 104 -9.30 19.11 5.99
CA LEU A 104 -9.28 19.29 4.54
C LEU A 104 -10.67 19.59 3.95
N ASP A 105 -11.72 19.55 4.77
CA ASP A 105 -13.13 19.64 4.35
C ASP A 105 -13.52 18.58 3.28
N ILE A 106 -13.04 17.35 3.47
CA ILE A 106 -13.36 16.21 2.60
C ILE A 106 -13.85 15.01 3.41
N LYS A 107 -14.41 14.01 2.72
CA LYS A 107 -14.80 12.75 3.36
C LYS A 107 -13.55 11.91 3.66
N THR A 108 -13.56 11.19 4.79
CA THR A 108 -12.48 10.22 5.12
C THR A 108 -12.24 9.21 4.01
N ASP A 109 -13.31 8.81 3.32
CA ASP A 109 -13.23 7.91 2.18
C ASP A 109 -12.47 8.49 1.00
N GLU A 110 -12.69 9.77 0.71
CA GLU A 110 -11.96 10.50 -0.33
C GLU A 110 -10.47 10.64 0.03
N LEU A 111 -10.16 10.89 1.31
CA LEU A 111 -8.78 10.89 1.77
C LEU A 111 -8.11 9.51 1.58
N TYR A 112 -8.85 8.41 1.82
CA TYR A 112 -8.32 7.07 1.54
C TYR A 112 -8.10 6.84 0.04
N GLU A 113 -8.93 7.41 -0.85
CA GLU A 113 -8.67 7.37 -2.29
C GLU A 113 -7.37 8.10 -2.65
N TRP A 114 -7.05 9.21 -1.99
CA TRP A 114 -5.77 9.91 -2.20
C TRP A 114 -4.58 9.03 -1.81
N THR A 115 -4.72 8.21 -0.75
CA THR A 115 -3.66 7.29 -0.33
C THR A 115 -3.42 6.13 -1.31
N ASP A 116 -4.32 5.90 -2.27
CA ASP A 116 -4.15 4.95 -3.37
C ASP A 116 -3.53 5.59 -4.64
N GLN A 117 -3.34 6.92 -4.69
CA GLN A 117 -2.81 7.62 -5.85
C GLN A 117 -1.28 7.57 -5.92
N GLU A 118 -0.76 7.19 -7.09
CA GLU A 118 0.68 7.19 -7.37
C GLU A 118 1.26 8.60 -7.25
N VAL A 119 0.53 9.60 -7.74
CA VAL A 119 0.87 11.02 -7.68
C VAL A 119 -0.37 11.81 -7.26
N LEU A 120 -0.23 12.67 -6.26
CA LEU A 120 -1.24 13.62 -5.85
C LEU A 120 -1.21 14.84 -6.79
N THR A 121 -2.38 15.38 -7.07
CA THR A 121 -2.53 16.62 -7.84
C THR A 121 -1.97 17.81 -7.07
N ALA A 122 -1.61 18.87 -7.80
CA ALA A 122 -1.14 20.12 -7.18
C ALA A 122 -2.17 20.71 -6.19
N ALA A 123 -3.47 20.59 -6.46
CA ALA A 123 -4.53 21.05 -5.57
C ALA A 123 -4.56 20.25 -4.26
N GLN A 124 -4.44 18.92 -4.32
CA GLN A 124 -4.38 18.06 -3.13
C GLN A 124 -3.14 18.38 -2.29
N LEU A 125 -1.98 18.56 -2.93
CA LEU A 125 -0.74 18.93 -2.24
C LEU A 125 -0.86 20.29 -1.55
N GLN A 126 -1.48 21.28 -2.21
CA GLN A 126 -1.72 22.60 -1.63
C GLN A 126 -2.67 22.53 -0.43
N LEU A 127 -3.74 21.74 -0.49
CA LEU A 127 -4.64 21.51 0.63
C LEU A 127 -3.91 20.87 1.82
N LEU A 128 -3.09 19.84 1.57
CA LEU A 128 -2.28 19.19 2.61
C LEU A 128 -1.27 20.17 3.23
N ALA A 129 -0.60 20.97 2.42
CA ALA A 129 0.34 21.98 2.90
C ALA A 129 -0.35 23.01 3.81
N ASN A 130 -1.55 23.47 3.43
CA ASN A 130 -2.28 24.48 4.19
C ASN A 130 -2.93 23.92 5.46
N SER A 131 -3.53 22.73 5.41
CA SER A 131 -4.35 22.20 6.50
C SER A 131 -3.56 21.45 7.56
N ILE A 132 -2.44 20.80 7.20
CA ILE A 132 -1.63 20.00 8.13
C ILE A 132 -0.16 20.40 8.15
N GLN A 133 0.20 21.54 7.51
CA GLN A 133 1.57 22.05 7.44
C GLN A 133 2.56 21.03 6.86
N LEU A 134 2.10 20.22 5.91
CA LEU A 134 2.93 19.22 5.24
C LEU A 134 3.90 19.93 4.29
N ASP A 135 5.19 19.66 4.45
CA ASP A 135 6.24 20.11 3.52
C ASP A 135 6.18 19.28 2.22
N PRO A 136 5.99 19.90 1.04
CA PRO A 136 5.99 19.19 -0.25
C PRO A 136 7.27 18.38 -0.52
N ALA A 137 8.42 18.75 0.07
CA ALA A 137 9.65 17.98 -0.02
C ALA A 137 9.53 16.58 0.60
N TRP A 138 8.54 16.38 1.50
CA TRP A 138 8.17 15.07 2.01
C TRP A 138 7.73 14.12 0.90
N PHE A 139 7.38 14.54 -0.32
CA PHE A 139 7.05 13.58 -1.38
C PHE A 139 8.24 13.22 -2.27
N THR A 140 9.31 14.01 -2.24
CA THR A 140 10.42 13.90 -3.20
C THR A 140 11.72 13.37 -2.60
N ASN A 141 11.90 13.45 -1.27
CA ASN A 141 13.14 12.99 -0.64
C ASN A 141 12.90 11.77 0.28
N PRO A 142 13.17 10.55 -0.16
CA PRO A 142 13.11 9.40 0.73
C PRO A 142 14.29 9.40 1.72
N GLN A 143 13.99 9.32 3.02
CA GLN A 143 15.03 9.12 4.04
C GLN A 143 15.53 7.68 4.07
N THR A 144 16.83 7.52 4.31
CA THR A 144 17.54 6.25 4.41
C THR A 144 17.58 5.74 5.86
N ALA A 145 17.14 4.50 6.08
CA ALA A 145 17.45 3.75 7.30
C ALA A 145 17.63 2.26 6.99
N LEU A 146 18.83 1.75 7.23
CA LEU A 146 19.12 0.32 7.37
C LEU A 146 18.58 -0.14 8.73
N GLN A 147 17.60 -1.03 8.71
CA GLN A 147 17.15 -1.80 9.88
C GLN A 147 16.92 -3.25 9.43
N GLU A 148 17.15 -4.21 10.34
CA GLU A 148 16.91 -5.65 10.08
C GLU A 148 15.45 -5.93 9.69
N VAL A 149 14.52 -5.06 10.12
CA VAL A 149 13.12 -5.07 9.72
C VAL A 149 12.76 -3.69 9.19
N ASN A 150 12.32 -3.62 7.94
CA ASN A 150 11.81 -2.38 7.37
C ASN A 150 10.39 -2.10 7.90
N TRP A 151 10.31 -1.46 9.08
CA TRP A 151 9.03 -1.13 9.74
C TRP A 151 8.13 -0.18 8.92
N MET A 152 8.71 0.60 8.01
CA MET A 152 7.92 1.43 7.09
C MET A 152 7.14 0.54 6.12
N GLU A 153 7.80 -0.46 5.55
CA GLU A 153 7.16 -1.43 4.66
C GLU A 153 6.14 -2.29 5.40
N ALA A 154 6.45 -2.64 6.65
CA ALA A 154 5.51 -3.34 7.51
C ALA A 154 4.21 -2.56 7.72
N TYR A 155 4.35 -1.27 8.02
CA TYR A 155 3.23 -0.38 8.20
C TYR A 155 2.42 -0.20 6.91
N LEU A 156 3.08 -0.03 5.77
CA LEU A 156 2.42 0.13 4.47
C LEU A 156 1.68 -1.13 4.03
N ASP A 157 2.25 -2.32 4.27
CA ASP A 157 1.56 -3.59 4.05
C ASP A 157 0.26 -3.65 4.89
N LYS A 158 0.30 -3.21 6.16
CA LYS A 158 -0.91 -3.14 7.00
C LYS A 158 -1.93 -2.10 6.56
N CYS A 159 -1.48 -0.95 6.07
CA CYS A 159 -2.40 0.06 5.54
C CYS A 159 -3.14 -0.46 4.31
N MET A 160 -2.43 -1.09 3.37
CA MET A 160 -3.05 -1.62 2.17
C MET A 160 -3.99 -2.80 2.49
N GLU A 161 -3.64 -3.66 3.46
CA GLU A 161 -4.54 -4.70 3.98
C GLU A 161 -5.86 -4.08 4.48
N LEU A 162 -5.79 -3.06 5.34
CA LEU A 162 -6.97 -2.38 5.88
C LEU A 162 -7.82 -1.70 4.78
N GLN A 163 -7.20 -1.00 3.84
CA GLN A 163 -7.91 -0.39 2.72
C GLN A 163 -8.64 -1.43 1.85
N GLN A 164 -8.04 -2.61 1.64
CA GLN A 164 -8.70 -3.70 0.93
C GLN A 164 -9.92 -4.22 1.70
N CYS A 165 -9.82 -4.36 3.02
CA CYS A 165 -10.96 -4.72 3.88
C CYS A 165 -12.09 -3.69 3.79
N VAL A 166 -11.78 -2.40 3.91
CA VAL A 166 -12.76 -1.30 3.81
C VAL A 166 -13.48 -1.32 2.46
N ARG A 167 -12.74 -1.46 1.35
CA ARG A 167 -13.33 -1.55 0.00
C ARG A 167 -14.28 -2.75 -0.15
N ARG A 168 -13.91 -3.89 0.44
CA ARG A 168 -14.76 -5.09 0.41
C ARG A 168 -16.04 -4.90 1.21
N LEU A 169 -15.99 -4.27 2.38
CA LEU A 169 -17.17 -3.95 3.17
C LEU A 169 -18.14 -3.07 2.38
N LYS A 170 -17.66 -1.97 1.78
CA LYS A 170 -18.48 -1.09 0.94
C LYS A 170 -19.12 -1.81 -0.26
N ALA A 171 -18.37 -2.71 -0.89
CA ALA A 171 -18.89 -3.49 -2.01
C ALA A 171 -20.00 -4.46 -1.58
N LEU A 172 -19.97 -4.95 -0.34
CA LEU A 172 -21.02 -5.79 0.23
C LEU A 172 -22.23 -4.95 0.64
N GLU A 173 -22.03 -3.78 1.25
CA GLU A 173 -23.11 -2.85 1.59
C GLU A 173 -23.93 -2.44 0.36
N LYS A 174 -23.26 -2.13 -0.75
CA LYS A 174 -23.92 -1.80 -2.03
C LYS A 174 -24.71 -2.96 -2.65
N LYS A 175 -24.42 -4.20 -2.26
CA LYS A 175 -25.09 -5.40 -2.77
C LYS A 175 -26.26 -5.86 -1.89
N GLN A 176 -26.45 -5.26 -0.71
CA GLN A 176 -27.63 -5.52 0.08
C GLN A 176 -28.84 -4.90 -0.63
N PRO A 177 -29.91 -5.66 -0.90
CA PRO A 177 -31.15 -5.08 -1.41
C PRO A 177 -31.66 -4.09 -0.36
N VAL A 178 -32.05 -2.90 -0.80
CA VAL A 178 -32.78 -1.95 0.04
C VAL A 178 -34.01 -2.69 0.56
N GLN A 179 -34.06 -2.95 1.86
CA GLN A 179 -35.30 -3.39 2.49
C GLN A 179 -36.27 -2.21 2.40
N VAL A 180 -37.23 -2.33 1.48
CA VAL A 180 -38.39 -1.44 1.35
C VAL A 180 -39.43 -1.87 2.37
#